data_AF-A0A0Q8TPT4-F1
#
_entry.id   AF-A0A0Q8TPT4-F1
#
_cell.length_a   1.000
_cell.length_b   1.000
_cell.length_c   1.000
_cell.angle_alpha   90.00
_cell.angle_beta   90.00
_cell.angle_gamma   90.00
#
_symmetry.space_group_name_H-M   'P 1'
#
loop_
_entity.id
_entity.type
_entity.pdbx_description
1 polymer ?
#
loop_
_entity_poly.entity_id
_entity_poly.type
_entity_poly.pdbx_seq_one_letter_code
_entity_poly.pdbx_strand_id
1 'polypeptide(L)'
;MKFEITGSETGAQLIKQLVGLRALARLYARLHNANRANRKGWQDLLKEYPGNQRIEKRAAEGIALANERLLEIRFDGVWLGQHLSALCGELDKKAPRSAVFDALNVGTKDRCSAEVQEYGDTTINLIAVLALENSATGSEDIEIQPLNWCCTQALMHAMRTNREMDKAAHDAANEVFNGAFGDFQERTPMEYLTGRAV
;
A
#
# COMPACT_ATOMS: atom_id res chain seq x y z
N MET A 1 -12.43 8.45 -13.18
CA MET A 1 -12.90 8.90 -11.85
C MET A 1 -11.82 9.85 -11.32
N LYS A 2 -12.13 11.13 -11.05
CA LYS A 2 -11.16 12.06 -10.44
C LYS A 2 -11.33 11.97 -8.92
N PHE A 3 -10.29 11.51 -8.24
CA PHE A 3 -10.24 11.44 -6.79
C PHE A 3 -9.63 12.74 -6.29
N GLU A 4 -10.47 13.73 -6.01
CA GLU A 4 -10.07 15.02 -5.47
C GLU A 4 -10.91 15.27 -4.22
N ILE A 5 -10.26 15.75 -3.16
CA ILE A 5 -10.88 16.10 -1.89
C ILE A 5 -10.80 17.61 -1.77
N THR A 6 -11.94 18.26 -1.96
CA THR A 6 -12.09 19.73 -1.93
C THR A 6 -12.52 20.23 -0.54
N GLY A 7 -12.90 19.32 0.35
CA GLY A 7 -13.43 19.64 1.68
C GLY A 7 -14.93 19.95 1.69
N SER A 8 -15.56 20.11 0.51
CA SER A 8 -17.00 20.35 0.36
C SER A 8 -17.83 19.06 0.28
N GLU A 9 -17.17 17.91 0.22
CA GLU A 9 -17.83 16.61 0.10
C GLU A 9 -18.60 16.25 1.38
N THR A 10 -19.79 15.69 1.17
CA THR A 10 -20.60 15.05 2.21
C THR A 10 -20.02 13.69 2.61
N GLY A 11 -20.34 13.21 3.83
CA GLY A 11 -19.93 11.87 4.28
C GLY A 11 -20.31 10.75 3.31
N ALA A 12 -21.49 10.81 2.69
CA ALA A 12 -21.92 9.82 1.70
C ALA A 12 -21.07 9.85 0.41
N GLN A 13 -20.60 11.02 -0.03
CA GLN A 13 -19.70 11.13 -1.18
C GLN A 13 -18.32 10.55 -0.85
N LEU A 14 -17.80 10.85 0.34
CA LEU A 14 -16.52 10.30 0.82
C LEU A 14 -16.58 8.76 0.94
N ILE A 15 -17.69 8.21 1.43
CA ILE A 15 -17.91 6.76 1.48
C ILE A 15 -17.90 6.13 0.07
N LYS A 16 -18.53 6.78 -0.92
CA LYS A 16 -18.46 6.31 -2.32
C LYS A 16 -17.03 6.34 -2.85
N GLN A 17 -16.24 7.37 -2.50
CA GLN A 17 -14.82 7.41 -2.86
C GLN A 17 -14.06 6.26 -2.23
N LEU A 18 -14.27 5.95 -0.94
CA LEU A 18 -13.63 4.82 -0.25
C LEU A 18 -13.93 3.48 -0.94
N VAL A 19 -15.19 3.24 -1.32
CA VAL A 19 -15.57 2.04 -2.08
C VAL A 19 -14.85 1.98 -3.43
N GLY A 20 -14.73 3.12 -4.12
CA GLY A 20 -13.98 3.24 -5.38
C GLY A 20 -12.49 2.94 -5.21
N LEU A 21 -11.85 3.50 -4.19
CA LEU A 21 -10.44 3.23 -3.87
C LEU A 21 -10.21 1.77 -3.54
N ARG A 22 -11.12 1.13 -2.80
CA ARG A 22 -11.04 -0.31 -2.50
C ARG A 22 -11.06 -1.16 -3.77
N ALA A 23 -11.96 -0.84 -4.71
CA ALA A 23 -12.02 -1.55 -5.99
C ALA A 23 -10.74 -1.35 -6.81
N LEU A 24 -10.18 -0.14 -6.80
CA LEU A 24 -8.94 0.21 -7.49
C LEU A 24 -7.72 -0.49 -6.86
N ALA A 25 -7.60 -0.50 -5.53
CA ALA A 25 -6.55 -1.20 -4.82
C ALA A 25 -6.56 -2.71 -5.13
N ARG A 26 -7.74 -3.34 -5.18
CA ARG A 26 -7.89 -4.74 -5.62
C ARG A 26 -7.44 -4.96 -7.06
N LEU A 27 -7.72 -4.02 -7.97
CA LEU A 27 -7.23 -4.10 -9.34
C LEU A 27 -5.70 -4.06 -9.37
N TYR A 28 -5.07 -3.14 -8.64
CA TYR A 28 -3.61 -3.06 -8.54
C TYR A 28 -2.99 -4.32 -7.93
N ALA A 29 -3.58 -4.88 -6.88
CA ALA A 29 -3.12 -6.15 -6.31
C ALA A 29 -3.17 -7.29 -7.34
N ARG A 30 -4.25 -7.39 -8.13
CA ARG A 30 -4.36 -8.39 -9.21
C ARG A 30 -3.33 -8.17 -10.30
N LEU A 31 -3.14 -6.93 -10.75
CA LEU A 31 -2.14 -6.58 -11.76
C LEU A 31 -0.72 -6.85 -11.27
N HIS A 32 -0.43 -6.56 -9.99
CA HIS A 32 0.85 -6.87 -9.36
C HIS A 32 1.12 -8.37 -9.39
N ASN A 33 0.15 -9.19 -8.96
CA ASN A 33 0.29 -10.65 -8.95
C ASN A 33 0.44 -11.23 -10.37
N ALA A 34 -0.32 -10.73 -11.34
CA ALA A 34 -0.20 -11.15 -12.74
C ALA A 34 1.19 -10.83 -13.32
N ASN A 35 1.73 -9.63 -13.06
CA ASN A 35 3.06 -9.27 -13.54
C ASN A 35 4.18 -10.02 -12.81
N ARG A 36 4.00 -10.34 -11.51
CA ARG A 36 4.92 -11.22 -10.76
C ARG A 36 4.94 -12.63 -11.36
N ALA A 37 3.78 -13.19 -11.70
CA ALA A 37 3.67 -14.48 -12.36
C ALA A 37 4.29 -14.46 -13.76
N ASN A 38 4.05 -13.41 -14.55
CA ASN A 38 4.66 -13.21 -15.87
C ASN A 38 6.19 -13.15 -15.80
N ARG A 39 6.74 -12.34 -14.86
CA ARG A 39 8.18 -12.28 -14.60
C ARG A 39 8.75 -13.65 -14.25
N LYS A 40 8.07 -14.41 -13.39
CA LYS A 40 8.48 -15.77 -13.04
C LYS A 40 8.48 -16.69 -14.26
N GLY A 41 7.44 -16.63 -15.10
CA GLY A 41 7.38 -17.42 -16.34
C GLY A 41 8.57 -17.18 -17.27
N TRP A 42 9.01 -15.92 -17.44
CA TRP A 42 10.23 -15.63 -18.20
C TRP A 42 11.50 -16.17 -17.52
N GLN A 43 11.60 -16.09 -16.20
CA GLN A 43 12.73 -16.65 -15.45
C GLN A 43 12.79 -18.17 -15.55
N ASP A 44 11.65 -18.85 -15.55
CA ASP A 44 11.59 -20.30 -15.68
C ASP A 44 11.94 -20.74 -17.11
N LEU A 45 11.51 -20.00 -18.15
CA LEU A 45 11.98 -20.20 -19.53
C LEU A 45 13.50 -20.11 -19.68
N LEU A 46 14.17 -19.18 -18.99
CA LEU A 46 15.63 -19.07 -19.00
C LEU A 46 16.32 -20.31 -18.41
N LYS A 47 15.70 -20.94 -17.40
CA LYS A 47 16.23 -22.15 -16.76
C LYS A 47 16.02 -23.38 -17.64
N GLU A 48 14.90 -23.45 -18.35
CA GLU A 48 14.55 -24.57 -19.22
C GLU A 48 15.42 -24.64 -20.49
N TYR A 49 15.84 -23.48 -21.02
CA TYR A 49 16.59 -23.39 -22.28
C TYR A 49 17.92 -22.64 -22.14
N PRO A 50 18.87 -23.15 -21.31
CA PRO A 50 20.16 -22.49 -21.11
C PRO A 50 20.96 -22.46 -22.42
N GLY A 51 21.57 -21.31 -22.75
CA GLY A 51 22.41 -21.13 -23.93
C GLY A 51 21.62 -20.87 -25.24
N ASN A 52 20.29 -20.85 -25.20
CA ASN A 52 19.49 -20.45 -26.34
C ASN A 52 19.40 -18.92 -26.43
N GLN A 53 20.32 -18.31 -27.18
CA GLN A 53 20.45 -16.85 -27.31
C GLN A 53 19.14 -16.14 -27.71
N ARG A 54 18.28 -16.78 -28.53
CA ARG A 54 17.00 -16.19 -28.94
C ARG A 54 16.02 -16.15 -27.76
N ILE A 55 15.95 -17.21 -26.97
CA ILE A 55 15.10 -17.28 -25.77
C ILE A 55 15.64 -16.34 -24.70
N GLU A 56 16.95 -16.30 -24.50
CA GLU A 56 17.62 -15.41 -23.55
C GLU A 56 17.29 -13.95 -23.82
N LYS A 57 17.42 -13.50 -25.08
CA LYS A 57 17.09 -12.12 -25.46
C LYS A 57 15.61 -11.81 -25.21
N ARG A 58 14.70 -12.69 -25.62
CA ARG A 58 13.25 -12.46 -25.47
C ARG A 58 12.81 -12.48 -24.01
N ALA A 59 13.39 -13.36 -23.20
CA ALA A 59 13.10 -13.43 -21.78
C ALA A 59 13.67 -12.22 -21.03
N ALA A 60 14.84 -11.71 -21.42
CA ALA A 60 15.38 -10.47 -20.86
C ALA A 60 14.45 -9.27 -21.13
N GLU A 61 13.96 -9.11 -22.37
CA GLU A 61 12.97 -8.09 -22.74
C GLU A 61 11.66 -8.26 -21.93
N GLY A 62 11.16 -9.49 -21.81
CA GLY A 62 9.95 -9.80 -21.04
C GLY A 62 10.08 -9.52 -19.54
N ILE A 63 11.23 -9.85 -18.94
CA ILE A 63 11.54 -9.54 -17.54
C ILE A 63 11.64 -8.03 -17.33
N ALA A 64 12.29 -7.31 -18.23
CA ALA A 64 12.42 -5.85 -18.16
C ALA A 64 11.04 -5.18 -18.17
N LEU A 65 10.18 -5.56 -19.12
CA LEU A 65 8.81 -5.03 -19.21
C LEU A 65 7.98 -5.37 -17.96
N ALA A 66 8.09 -6.60 -17.44
CA ALA A 66 7.39 -6.99 -16.22
C ALA A 66 7.88 -6.18 -15.00
N ASN A 67 9.19 -5.92 -14.90
CA ASN A 67 9.76 -5.10 -13.82
C ASN A 67 9.28 -3.64 -13.92
N GLU A 68 9.22 -3.06 -15.12
CA GLU A 68 8.72 -1.71 -15.35
C GLU A 68 7.26 -1.58 -14.91
N ARG A 69 6.38 -2.50 -15.33
CA ARG A 69 4.98 -2.53 -14.91
C ARG A 69 4.82 -2.71 -13.40
N LEU A 70 5.64 -3.58 -12.79
CA LEU A 70 5.64 -3.74 -11.33
C LEU A 70 6.04 -2.45 -10.61
N LEU A 71 6.95 -1.67 -11.19
CA LEU A 71 7.35 -0.37 -10.65
C LEU A 71 6.21 0.66 -10.79
N GLU A 72 5.56 0.74 -11.95
CA GLU A 72 4.39 1.61 -12.17
C GLU A 72 3.28 1.31 -11.15
N ILE A 73 2.94 0.03 -10.97
CA ILE A 73 1.90 -0.40 -10.02
C ILE A 73 2.25 -0.01 -8.58
N ARG A 74 3.55 -0.01 -8.21
CA ARG A 74 3.99 0.47 -6.89
C ARG A 74 3.79 1.97 -6.74
N PHE A 75 4.12 2.76 -7.75
CA PHE A 75 3.87 4.20 -7.73
C PHE A 75 2.38 4.54 -7.66
N ASP A 76 1.55 3.81 -8.41
CA ASP A 76 0.09 3.90 -8.30
C ASP A 76 -0.39 3.56 -6.88
N GLY A 77 0.21 2.53 -6.27
CA GLY A 77 -0.04 2.15 -4.87
C GLY A 77 0.33 3.25 -3.87
N VAL A 78 1.48 3.93 -4.07
CA VAL A 78 1.91 5.08 -3.26
C VAL A 78 0.89 6.21 -3.37
N TRP A 79 0.52 6.58 -4.60
CA TRP A 79 -0.46 7.65 -4.84
C TRP A 79 -1.80 7.33 -4.19
N LEU A 80 -2.28 6.08 -4.34
CA LEU A 80 -3.54 5.64 -3.75
C LEU A 80 -3.47 5.70 -2.22
N GLY A 81 -2.37 5.24 -1.60
CA GLY A 81 -2.19 5.28 -0.16
C GLY A 81 -2.13 6.71 0.40
N GLN A 82 -1.44 7.63 -0.29
CA GLN A 82 -1.42 9.05 0.09
C GLN A 82 -2.82 9.67 0.02
N HIS A 83 -3.54 9.43 -1.07
CA HIS A 83 -4.90 9.92 -1.24
C HIS A 83 -5.85 9.32 -0.19
N LEU A 84 -5.73 8.02 0.09
CA LEU A 84 -6.52 7.32 1.08
C LEU A 84 -6.30 7.89 2.49
N SER A 85 -5.07 8.25 2.85
CA SER A 85 -4.78 8.89 4.15
C SER A 85 -5.55 10.20 4.32
N ALA A 86 -5.55 11.07 3.29
CA ALA A 86 -6.34 12.30 3.30
C ALA A 86 -7.85 12.02 3.37
N LEU A 87 -8.33 11.02 2.62
CA LEU A 87 -9.73 10.60 2.65
C LEU A 87 -10.16 10.11 4.05
N CYS A 88 -9.32 9.32 4.71
CA CYS A 88 -9.59 8.82 6.07
C CYS A 88 -9.80 9.97 7.05
N GLY A 89 -8.93 10.99 7.01
CA GLY A 89 -9.06 12.17 7.88
C GLY A 89 -10.37 12.94 7.68
N GLU A 90 -10.92 12.98 6.47
CA GLU A 90 -12.23 13.58 6.20
C GLU A 90 -13.41 12.66 6.57
N LEU A 91 -13.26 11.35 6.36
CA LEU A 91 -14.25 10.35 6.78
C LEU A 91 -14.45 10.37 8.29
N ASP A 92 -13.36 10.43 9.06
CA ASP A 92 -13.40 10.44 10.53
C ASP A 92 -14.16 11.66 11.08
N LYS A 93 -14.28 12.74 10.31
CA LYS A 93 -15.03 13.95 10.67
C LYS A 93 -16.49 13.93 10.23
N LYS A 94 -16.80 13.30 9.09
CA LYS A 94 -18.05 13.52 8.34
C LYS A 94 -18.89 12.27 8.11
N ALA A 95 -18.30 11.08 8.24
CA ALA A 95 -18.99 9.82 7.98
C ALA A 95 -19.23 9.04 9.28
N PRO A 96 -20.40 8.42 9.46
CA PRO A 96 -20.61 7.54 10.58
C PRO A 96 -19.73 6.29 10.44
N ARG A 97 -19.14 5.84 11.56
CA ARG A 97 -18.24 4.68 11.61
C ARG A 97 -18.87 3.40 11.06
N SER A 98 -20.18 3.20 11.25
CA SER A 98 -20.91 2.07 10.66
C SER A 98 -20.84 2.05 9.13
N ALA A 99 -20.98 3.21 8.47
CA ALA A 99 -20.85 3.32 7.03
C ALA A 99 -19.43 3.04 6.55
N VAL A 100 -18.41 3.41 7.35
CA VAL A 100 -17.01 3.07 7.06
C VAL A 100 -16.79 1.55 7.11
N PHE A 101 -17.31 0.88 8.15
CA PHE A 101 -17.23 -0.58 8.24
C PHE A 101 -17.91 -1.28 7.05
N ASP A 102 -19.08 -0.79 6.64
CA ASP A 102 -19.80 -1.32 5.47
C ASP A 102 -19.00 -1.07 4.18
N ALA A 103 -18.44 0.13 4.02
CA ALA A 103 -17.62 0.50 2.87
C ALA A 103 -16.34 -0.33 2.77
N LEU A 104 -15.75 -0.72 3.91
CA LEU A 104 -14.60 -1.62 4.00
C LEU A 104 -14.98 -3.12 3.93
N ASN A 105 -16.28 -3.45 3.98
CA ASN A 105 -16.79 -4.84 4.04
C ASN A 105 -16.23 -5.61 5.25
N VAL A 106 -16.28 -4.99 6.42
CA VAL A 106 -15.87 -5.58 7.70
C VAL A 106 -17.01 -6.42 8.27
N GLY A 107 -16.72 -7.65 8.69
CA GLY A 107 -17.68 -8.57 9.28
C GLY A 107 -18.11 -8.15 10.69
N THR A 108 -19.33 -8.52 11.10
CA THR A 108 -19.88 -8.13 12.41
C THR A 108 -19.02 -8.57 13.59
N LYS A 109 -18.39 -9.75 13.49
CA LYS A 109 -17.48 -10.27 14.53
C LYS A 109 -16.29 -9.33 14.74
N ASP A 110 -15.68 -8.87 13.67
CA ASP A 110 -14.48 -8.04 13.74
C ASP A 110 -14.81 -6.61 14.19
N ARG A 111 -15.96 -6.07 13.77
CA ARG A 111 -16.44 -4.74 14.24
C ARG A 111 -16.52 -4.63 15.77
N CYS A 112 -16.74 -5.75 16.45
CA CYS A 112 -16.89 -5.81 17.90
C CYS A 112 -15.68 -6.41 18.61
N SER A 113 -14.56 -6.65 17.90
CA SER A 113 -13.37 -7.25 18.51
C SER A 113 -12.73 -6.31 19.53
N ALA A 114 -11.98 -6.87 20.47
CA ALA A 114 -11.26 -6.09 21.47
C ALA A 114 -10.23 -5.16 20.80
N GLU A 115 -9.55 -5.63 19.75
CA GLU A 115 -8.57 -4.84 19.00
C GLU A 115 -9.21 -3.64 18.29
N VAL A 116 -10.45 -3.77 17.78
CA VAL A 116 -11.18 -2.65 17.18
C VAL A 116 -11.61 -1.61 18.22
N GLN A 117 -11.89 -2.05 19.44
CA GLN A 117 -12.21 -1.15 20.55
C GLN A 117 -10.95 -0.41 21.04
N GLU A 118 -9.80 -1.08 21.06
CA GLU A 118 -8.55 -0.53 21.58
C GLU A 118 -7.79 0.33 20.56
N TYR A 119 -7.70 -0.12 19.31
CA TYR A 119 -6.85 0.49 18.27
C TYR A 119 -7.62 1.01 17.05
N GLY A 120 -8.93 0.80 16.97
CA GLY A 120 -9.73 1.12 15.79
C GLY A 120 -10.33 2.54 15.75
N ASP A 121 -9.76 3.47 16.50
CA ASP A 121 -10.27 4.84 16.71
C ASP A 121 -10.42 5.67 15.42
N THR A 122 -9.54 5.44 14.43
CA THR A 122 -9.53 6.16 13.15
C THR A 122 -9.73 5.21 11.96
N THR A 123 -10.29 5.73 10.86
CA THR A 123 -10.49 4.95 9.63
C THR A 123 -9.16 4.43 9.08
N ILE A 124 -8.08 5.20 9.21
CA ILE A 124 -6.76 4.75 8.77
C ILE A 124 -6.26 3.57 9.62
N ASN A 125 -6.52 3.54 10.94
CA ASN A 125 -6.13 2.41 11.78
C ASN A 125 -6.92 1.14 11.46
N LEU A 126 -8.22 1.26 11.16
CA LEU A 126 -9.03 0.13 10.70
C LEU A 126 -8.43 -0.54 9.44
N ILE A 127 -7.80 0.24 8.57
CA ILE A 127 -7.21 -0.23 7.29
C ILE A 127 -5.74 -0.64 7.47
N ALA A 128 -4.91 0.23 8.01
CA ALA A 128 -3.45 0.12 8.02
C ALA A 128 -2.90 -0.70 9.20
N VAL A 129 -3.58 -0.66 10.35
CA VAL A 129 -3.15 -1.37 11.57
C VAL A 129 -3.90 -2.68 11.73
N LEU A 130 -5.23 -2.63 11.71
CA LEU A 130 -6.08 -3.80 11.95
C LEU A 130 -6.36 -4.62 10.67
N ALA A 131 -6.00 -4.09 9.49
CA ALA A 131 -6.17 -4.78 8.20
C ALA A 131 -7.56 -5.38 7.98
N LEU A 132 -8.62 -4.68 8.43
CA LEU A 132 -9.99 -5.22 8.46
C LEU A 132 -10.70 -5.23 7.11
N GLU A 133 -10.07 -4.67 6.07
CA GLU A 133 -10.64 -4.65 4.74
C GLU A 133 -11.09 -6.07 4.35
N ASN A 134 -12.35 -6.21 3.95
CA ASN A 134 -12.94 -7.47 3.47
C ASN A 134 -12.98 -8.62 4.47
N SER A 135 -12.82 -8.35 5.76
CA SER A 135 -12.87 -9.41 6.78
C SER A 135 -14.20 -10.21 6.75
N ALA A 136 -15.30 -9.61 6.27
CA ALA A 136 -16.58 -10.30 6.08
C ALA A 136 -16.55 -11.46 5.07
N THR A 137 -15.58 -11.47 4.15
CA THR A 137 -15.51 -12.50 3.09
C THR A 137 -14.75 -13.76 3.50
N GLY A 138 -14.09 -13.78 4.67
CA GLY A 138 -13.39 -14.96 5.18
C GLY A 138 -12.28 -15.50 4.26
N SER A 139 -11.80 -14.69 3.30
CA SER A 139 -10.73 -15.10 2.39
C SER A 139 -9.41 -15.06 3.13
N GLU A 140 -9.03 -16.19 3.73
CA GLU A 140 -7.69 -16.43 4.29
C GLU A 140 -6.59 -16.36 3.21
N ASP A 141 -6.96 -16.38 1.93
CA ASP A 141 -6.05 -16.40 0.78
C ASP A 141 -5.44 -15.04 0.42
N ILE A 142 -5.86 -13.94 1.06
CA ILE A 142 -5.28 -12.62 0.83
C ILE A 142 -4.26 -12.32 1.94
N GLU A 143 -3.00 -12.67 1.67
CA GLU A 143 -1.86 -12.46 2.60
C GLU A 143 -1.74 -11.00 3.07
N ILE A 144 -2.04 -10.03 2.18
CA ILE A 144 -2.03 -8.60 2.49
C ILE A 144 -3.25 -7.93 1.86
N GLN A 145 -4.06 -7.26 2.67
CA GLN A 145 -5.23 -6.54 2.16
C GLN A 145 -4.82 -5.41 1.21
N PRO A 146 -5.49 -5.21 0.06
CA PRO A 146 -5.04 -4.25 -0.95
C PRO A 146 -4.91 -2.80 -0.49
N LEU A 147 -5.87 -2.29 0.29
CA LEU A 147 -5.77 -0.93 0.83
C LEU A 147 -4.63 -0.81 1.86
N ASN A 148 -4.45 -1.84 2.70
CA ASN A 148 -3.34 -1.92 3.63
C ASN A 148 -1.98 -1.89 2.91
N TRP A 149 -1.86 -2.63 1.80
CA TRP A 149 -0.68 -2.61 0.96
C TRP A 149 -0.40 -1.20 0.40
N CYS A 150 -1.42 -0.50 -0.09
CA CYS A 150 -1.27 0.88 -0.56
C CYS A 150 -0.82 1.85 0.55
N CYS A 151 -1.43 1.76 1.76
CA CYS A 151 -0.97 2.54 2.92
C CYS A 151 0.50 2.27 3.24
N THR A 152 0.90 1.00 3.21
CA THR A 152 2.29 0.59 3.47
C THR A 152 3.25 1.15 2.42
N GLN A 153 2.89 1.11 1.13
CA GLN A 153 3.71 1.71 0.07
C GLN A 153 3.86 3.23 0.27
N ALA A 154 2.76 3.92 0.58
CA ALA A 154 2.78 5.37 0.84
C ALA A 154 3.66 5.72 2.04
N LEU A 155 3.56 4.95 3.14
CA LEU A 155 4.40 5.11 4.33
C LEU A 155 5.88 4.91 4.00
N MET A 156 6.22 3.79 3.33
CA MET A 156 7.60 3.50 2.92
C MET A 156 8.17 4.57 1.99
N HIS A 157 7.36 5.09 1.07
CA HIS A 157 7.76 6.19 0.21
C HIS A 157 8.02 7.47 1.02
N ALA A 158 7.11 7.83 1.93
CA ALA A 158 7.24 9.02 2.76
C ALA A 158 8.48 8.96 3.67
N MET A 159 8.75 7.82 4.32
CA MET A 159 9.97 7.62 5.13
C MET A 159 11.27 7.76 4.32
N ARG A 160 11.23 7.58 3.00
CA ARG A 160 12.41 7.70 2.12
C ARG A 160 12.57 9.06 1.48
N THR A 161 11.49 9.81 1.35
CA THR A 161 11.45 11.06 0.55
C THR A 161 11.21 12.30 1.41
N ASN A 162 10.74 12.13 2.64
CA ASN A 162 10.56 13.20 3.61
C ASN A 162 11.60 13.07 4.74
N ARG A 163 12.48 14.07 4.84
CA ARG A 163 13.57 14.12 5.83
C ARG A 163 13.08 14.06 7.28
N GLU A 164 12.00 14.76 7.62
CA GLU A 164 11.47 14.79 8.98
C GLU A 164 10.94 13.41 9.37
N MET A 165 10.22 12.77 8.45
CA MET A 165 9.67 11.43 8.68
C MET A 165 10.75 10.36 8.73
N ASP A 166 11.78 10.46 7.88
CA ASP A 166 12.95 9.59 7.88
C ASP A 166 13.67 9.60 9.23
N LYS A 167 13.96 10.81 9.73
CA LYS A 167 14.61 10.99 11.03
C LYS A 167 13.72 10.48 12.16
N ALA A 168 12.44 10.85 12.17
CA ALA A 168 11.52 10.40 13.22
C ALA A 168 11.39 8.87 13.26
N ALA A 169 11.35 8.21 12.09
CA ALA A 169 11.31 6.76 12.01
C ALA A 169 12.62 6.12 12.51
N HIS A 170 13.78 6.70 12.19
CA HIS A 170 15.07 6.24 12.71
C HIS A 170 15.14 6.35 14.23
N ASP A 171 14.81 7.54 14.77
CA ASP A 171 14.88 7.81 16.21
C ASP A 171 13.94 6.87 16.99
N ALA A 172 12.70 6.69 16.51
CA ALA A 172 11.73 5.77 17.12
C ALA A 172 12.19 4.30 17.03
N ALA A 173 12.74 3.88 15.89
CA ALA A 173 13.28 2.52 15.76
C ALA A 173 14.46 2.30 16.72
N ASN A 174 15.37 3.26 16.83
CA ASN A 174 16.48 3.17 17.76
C ASN A 174 16.03 3.08 19.23
N GLU A 175 15.00 3.83 19.61
CA GLU A 175 14.43 3.74 20.96
C GLU A 175 13.91 2.32 21.24
N VAL A 176 13.13 1.75 20.33
CA VAL A 176 12.54 0.40 20.47
C VAL A 176 13.61 -0.70 20.46
N PHE A 177 14.62 -0.55 19.61
CA PHE A 177 15.67 -1.55 19.41
C PHE A 177 16.95 -1.25 20.22
N ASN A 178 16.87 -0.46 21.29
CA ASN A 178 17.97 -0.16 22.21
C ASN A 178 19.25 0.35 21.52
N GLY A 179 19.12 1.26 20.57
CA GLY A 179 20.22 1.90 19.86
C GLY A 179 20.88 1.04 18.76
N ALA A 180 20.23 -0.06 18.33
CA ALA A 180 20.80 -1.01 17.37
C ALA A 180 21.21 -0.40 16.02
N PHE A 181 20.66 0.75 15.62
CA PHE A 181 20.91 1.37 14.32
C PHE A 181 21.91 2.53 14.36
N GLY A 182 22.43 2.89 15.54
CA GLY A 182 23.43 3.95 15.71
C GLY A 182 22.92 5.35 15.33
N ASP A 183 23.84 6.29 15.09
CA ASP A 183 23.46 7.67 14.78
C ASP A 183 22.75 7.79 13.42
N PHE A 184 21.77 8.68 13.34
CA PHE A 184 21.05 8.95 12.10
C PHE A 184 22.01 9.48 11.02
N GLN A 185 22.10 8.74 9.92
CA GLN A 185 22.83 9.14 8.72
C GLN A 185 21.85 9.78 7.74
N GLU A 186 21.92 11.09 7.59
CA GLU A 186 21.04 11.82 6.69
C GLU A 186 21.33 11.46 5.23
N ARG A 187 20.27 11.23 4.45
CA ARG A 187 20.39 11.02 3.00
C ARG A 187 20.71 12.34 2.30
N THR A 188 21.42 12.25 1.18
CA THR A 188 21.66 13.41 0.33
C THR A 188 20.36 13.90 -0.31
N PRO A 189 20.28 15.19 -0.72
CA PRO A 189 19.10 15.71 -1.41
C PRO A 189 18.69 14.90 -2.65
N MET A 190 19.66 14.35 -3.39
CA MET A 190 19.39 13.50 -4.55
C MET A 190 18.76 12.16 -4.16
N GLU A 191 19.18 11.58 -3.04
CA GLU A 191 18.59 10.35 -2.52
C GLU A 191 17.16 10.56 -2.02
N TYR A 192 16.88 11.71 -1.39
CA TYR A 192 15.50 12.09 -1.02
C TYR A 192 14.60 12.30 -2.25
N LEU A 193 15.12 12.91 -3.31
CA LEU A 193 14.35 13.13 -4.56
C LEU A 193 14.04 11.82 -5.29
N THR A 194 14.97 10.87 -5.29
CA THR A 194 14.83 9.61 -6.03
C THR A 194 14.26 8.46 -5.19
N GLY A 195 14.21 8.62 -3.85
CA GLY A 195 13.80 7.58 -2.91
C GLY A 195 14.72 6.34 -2.91
N ARG A 196 15.95 6.48 -3.44
CA ARG A 196 16.97 5.42 -3.54
C ARG A 196 18.28 5.93 -2.98
N ALA A 197 18.97 5.07 -2.22
CA ALA A 197 20.37 5.30 -1.87
C ALA A 197 21.24 5.17 -3.13
N VAL A 198 22.21 6.07 -3.30
CA VAL A 198 23.16 6.05 -4.42
C VAL A 198 24.41 5.26 -4.04
#